data_AF-A0A6J8A136-F1
#
_entry.id   AF-A0A6J8A136-F1
#
_cell.length_a   1.000
_cell.length_b   1.000
_cell.length_c   1.000
_cell.angle_alpha   90.00
_cell.angle_beta   90.00
_cell.angle_gamma   90.00
#
_symmetry.space_group_name_H-M   'P 1'
#
loop_
_entity.id
_entity.type
_entity.pdbx_description
1 polymer ?
#
loop_
_entity_poly.entity_id
_entity_poly.type
_entity_poly.pdbx_seq_one_letter_code
_entity_poly.pdbx_strand_id
1 'polypeptide(L)'
;MAAMSEDEKDFLELSKMGKGSDQHCCVPNCKSNGRRHQVSFHRFPQAGASRNSWIQAIRRDPGPLFNSEEQEEDIQESEEHLRNPSVVAENIEKELERKLKERDDEIKQLKEKLRIARFGVCRFSNDDAMIMFSTGFSTYALFLAFFTYVQPAANSVTSYYYKAIDTINLSVSRQRTMSEEQEEDIQESEEHLRNPSVVAENIEKELERKLKERDDEIKQLKEKLRIARFGVCRFSNDDAMIMFYTGFSTYALFLAFFTYVQPAANSVTSYYYKAIDTINLSVSRQRTMVLIDELFMFLCRFKYGLFEQDLACRFNVHVSTVSRKLITWSIIFVFCTG
;
A
#
# COMPACT_ATOMS: atom_id res chain seq x y z
N MET A 1 -12.44 2.15 75.14
CA MET A 1 -13.14 1.72 73.90
C MET A 1 -13.54 2.97 73.15
N ALA A 2 -12.70 3.43 72.22
CA ALA A 2 -13.06 4.49 71.29
C ALA A 2 -13.64 3.81 70.04
N ALA A 3 -14.83 4.24 69.64
CA ALA A 3 -15.55 3.76 68.47
C ALA A 3 -14.88 4.29 67.19
N MET A 4 -14.74 3.42 66.19
CA MET A 4 -14.26 3.76 64.85
C MET A 4 -15.32 4.60 64.10
N SER A 5 -14.88 5.60 63.34
CA SER A 5 -15.72 6.56 62.61
C SER A 5 -16.42 5.93 61.40
N GLU A 6 -17.57 6.49 61.03
CA GLU A 6 -18.44 6.00 59.96
C GLU A 6 -17.78 6.04 58.56
N ASP A 7 -16.82 6.93 58.33
CA ASP A 7 -16.09 7.05 57.06
C ASP A 7 -15.16 5.86 56.74
N GLU A 8 -14.74 5.08 57.74
CA GLU A 8 -13.92 3.86 57.53
C GLU A 8 -14.75 2.61 57.17
N LYS A 9 -16.08 2.67 57.37
CA LYS A 9 -16.99 1.56 56.99
C LYS A 9 -17.36 1.62 55.50
N ASP A 10 -17.51 2.83 54.95
CA ASP A 10 -17.86 3.03 53.54
C ASP A 10 -16.71 2.61 52.58
N PHE A 11 -15.45 2.76 53.00
CA PHE A 11 -14.30 2.33 52.19
C PHE A 11 -14.17 0.79 52.11
N LEU A 12 -14.75 0.04 53.05
CA LEU A 12 -14.73 -1.43 53.08
C LEU A 12 -15.96 -2.08 52.44
N GLU A 13 -17.08 -1.38 52.29
CA GLU A 13 -18.27 -1.87 51.57
C GLU A 13 -18.19 -1.70 50.04
N LEU A 14 -17.39 -0.75 49.53
CA LEU A 14 -17.13 -0.60 48.09
C LEU A 14 -16.23 -1.70 47.49
N SER A 15 -15.66 -2.59 48.33
CA SER A 15 -14.80 -3.70 47.87
C SER A 15 -15.46 -5.09 47.87
N LYS A 16 -16.76 -5.20 48.22
CA LYS A 16 -17.45 -6.50 48.33
C LYS A 16 -18.86 -6.53 47.71
N MET A 17 -18.96 -6.23 46.42
CA MET A 17 -20.12 -6.68 45.60
C MET A 17 -19.69 -7.31 44.27
N GLY A 18 -18.71 -8.19 44.32
CA GLY A 18 -18.52 -9.21 43.29
C GLY A 18 -19.29 -10.48 43.66
N LYS A 19 -20.52 -10.66 43.15
CA LYS A 19 -21.19 -11.97 42.99
C LYS A 19 -22.46 -11.86 42.12
N GLY A 20 -22.30 -12.25 40.86
CA GLY A 20 -23.30 -12.51 39.80
C GLY A 20 -24.76 -12.14 40.06
N SER A 21 -25.17 -10.96 39.58
CA SER A 21 -26.58 -10.61 39.46
C SER A 21 -27.26 -11.55 38.46
N ASP A 22 -28.51 -11.97 38.75
CA ASP A 22 -29.30 -12.87 37.88
C ASP A 22 -29.89 -12.14 36.67
N GLN A 23 -29.12 -11.21 36.10
CA GLN A 23 -29.51 -10.34 35.01
C GLN A 23 -29.28 -11.07 33.68
N HIS A 24 -30.34 -11.18 32.90
CA HIS A 24 -30.31 -11.78 31.55
C HIS A 24 -30.52 -10.70 30.50
N CYS A 25 -29.81 -10.81 29.37
CA CYS A 25 -30.01 -9.90 28.26
C CYS A 25 -31.42 -10.09 27.65
N CYS A 26 -32.13 -8.99 27.41
CA CYS A 26 -33.49 -9.01 26.86
C CYS A 26 -33.53 -9.20 25.32
N VAL A 27 -32.36 -9.23 24.66
CA VAL A 27 -32.22 -9.39 23.20
C VAL A 27 -32.48 -10.83 22.77
N PRO A 28 -33.36 -11.09 21.79
CA PRO A 28 -33.62 -12.43 21.28
C PRO A 28 -32.33 -13.16 20.86
N ASN A 29 -32.19 -14.42 21.27
CA ASN A 29 -31.01 -15.27 21.01
C ASN A 29 -29.69 -14.82 21.69
N CYS A 30 -29.68 -13.74 22.47
CA CYS A 30 -28.54 -13.38 23.29
C CYS A 30 -28.47 -14.28 24.53
N LYS A 31 -27.35 -15.00 24.71
CA LYS A 31 -27.12 -15.91 25.85
C LYS A 31 -26.32 -15.25 26.98
N SER A 32 -26.11 -13.93 26.91
CA SER A 32 -25.36 -13.17 27.90
C SER A 32 -26.14 -13.03 29.21
N ASN A 33 -25.49 -13.43 30.31
CA ASN A 33 -25.97 -13.32 31.68
C ASN A 33 -24.79 -12.86 32.56
N GLY A 34 -25.06 -11.99 33.53
CA GLY A 34 -24.11 -11.44 34.50
C GLY A 34 -23.39 -12.48 35.36
N ARG A 35 -23.83 -13.74 35.36
CA ARG A 35 -23.11 -14.87 35.97
C ARG A 35 -21.98 -15.43 35.11
N ARG A 36 -22.07 -15.34 33.77
CA ARG A 36 -21.12 -15.98 32.85
C ARG A 36 -20.24 -14.99 32.08
N HIS A 37 -20.65 -13.72 32.01
CA HIS A 37 -19.96 -12.72 31.21
C HIS A 37 -19.71 -11.46 32.05
N GLN A 38 -18.47 -10.95 32.03
CA GLN A 38 -18.10 -9.66 32.61
C GLN A 38 -18.62 -8.53 31.71
N VAL A 39 -19.92 -8.35 31.68
CA VAL A 39 -20.60 -7.29 30.93
C VAL A 39 -21.48 -6.48 31.88
N SER A 40 -21.50 -5.16 31.70
CA SER A 40 -22.44 -4.28 32.39
C SER A 40 -23.82 -4.42 31.74
N PHE A 41 -24.86 -4.61 32.57
CA PHE A 41 -26.25 -4.61 32.12
C PHE A 41 -26.82 -3.21 32.30
N HIS A 42 -27.32 -2.63 31.20
CA HIS A 42 -27.95 -1.32 31.18
C HIS A 42 -29.47 -1.48 31.10
N ARG A 43 -30.23 -0.62 31.79
CA ARG A 43 -31.70 -0.59 31.70
C ARG A 43 -32.14 0.24 30.50
N PHE A 44 -33.34 -0.05 29.99
CA PHE A 44 -33.95 0.76 28.93
C PHE A 44 -34.18 2.21 29.41
N PRO A 45 -34.01 3.21 28.53
CA PRO A 45 -34.33 4.60 28.85
C PRO A 45 -35.77 4.78 29.35
N GLN A 46 -35.98 5.63 30.35
CA GLN A 46 -37.31 6.00 30.86
C GLN A 46 -37.98 7.01 29.91
N ALA A 47 -38.67 6.46 28.90
CA ALA A 47 -39.48 7.15 27.88
C ALA A 47 -38.72 8.07 26.89
N GLY A 48 -39.32 8.28 25.71
CA GLY A 48 -38.77 9.13 24.64
C GLY A 48 -38.42 8.38 23.33
N ALA A 49 -37.97 9.13 22.32
CA ALA A 49 -37.63 8.61 20.98
C ALA A 49 -36.53 7.53 21.00
N SER A 50 -35.61 7.62 21.97
CA SER A 50 -34.55 6.64 22.20
C SER A 50 -35.11 5.29 22.67
N ARG A 51 -36.13 5.28 23.55
CA ARG A 51 -36.78 4.04 24.01
C ARG A 51 -37.45 3.30 22.86
N ASN A 52 -38.14 4.03 21.97
CA ASN A 52 -38.80 3.45 20.79
C ASN A 52 -37.79 2.86 19.80
N SER A 53 -36.64 3.52 19.62
CA SER A 53 -35.55 3.02 18.76
C SER A 53 -34.94 1.73 19.32
N TRP A 54 -34.77 1.64 20.64
CA TRP A 54 -34.29 0.43 21.32
C TRP A 54 -35.30 -0.72 21.28
N ILE A 55 -36.60 -0.43 21.46
CA ILE A 55 -37.68 -1.42 21.33
C ILE A 55 -37.75 -1.94 19.88
N GLN A 56 -37.65 -1.06 18.88
CA GLN A 56 -37.58 -1.44 17.47
C GLN A 56 -36.35 -2.30 17.14
N ALA A 57 -35.19 -1.99 17.73
CA ALA A 57 -33.96 -2.77 17.53
C ALA A 57 -34.04 -4.16 18.18
N ILE A 58 -34.76 -4.30 19.31
CA ILE A 58 -34.86 -5.54 20.09
C ILE A 58 -36.05 -6.42 19.69
N ARG A 59 -37.04 -5.86 18.96
CA ARG A 59 -38.21 -6.56 18.39
C ARG A 59 -39.07 -7.32 19.42
N ARG A 60 -39.39 -6.69 20.56
CA ARG A 60 -40.38 -7.18 21.55
C ARG A 60 -41.18 -6.02 22.16
N ASP A 61 -42.46 -6.24 22.44
CA ASP A 61 -43.31 -5.25 23.12
C ASP A 61 -43.09 -5.26 24.65
N PRO A 62 -43.04 -4.09 25.32
CA PRO A 62 -42.89 -4.00 26.77
C PRO A 62 -44.19 -4.45 27.48
N GLY A 63 -44.08 -5.47 28.34
CA GLY A 63 -45.20 -5.98 29.13
C GLY A 63 -45.51 -5.15 30.39
N PRO A 64 -46.59 -5.49 31.13
CA PRO A 64 -47.22 -4.63 32.16
C PRO A 64 -46.41 -4.35 33.44
N LEU A 65 -45.19 -4.86 33.57
CA LEU A 65 -44.36 -4.72 34.78
C LEU A 65 -43.19 -3.73 34.63
N PHE A 66 -43.28 -2.82 33.65
CA PHE A 66 -42.21 -1.87 33.34
C PHE A 66 -42.43 -0.54 34.07
N ASN A 67 -41.99 -0.44 35.34
CA ASN A 67 -42.05 0.82 36.10
C ASN A 67 -40.83 1.70 35.81
N SER A 68 -41.10 2.93 35.40
CA SER A 68 -40.14 3.97 35.04
C SER A 68 -40.36 5.21 35.90
N GLU A 69 -40.05 5.14 37.18
CA GLU A 69 -39.89 6.30 38.03
C GLU A 69 -38.72 6.00 38.95
N GLU A 70 -37.59 6.66 38.71
CA GLU A 70 -36.56 7.09 39.68
C GLU A 70 -35.23 7.31 38.96
N GLN A 71 -34.66 8.50 39.22
CA GLN A 71 -33.31 9.00 38.91
C GLN A 71 -33.14 9.70 37.56
N GLU A 72 -33.46 11.00 37.58
CA GLU A 72 -33.36 11.96 36.46
C GLU A 72 -32.04 12.77 36.47
N GLU A 73 -31.06 12.50 37.34
CA GLU A 73 -29.91 13.43 37.52
C GLU A 73 -28.55 12.96 36.95
N ASP A 74 -28.34 11.68 36.59
CA ASP A 74 -26.99 11.19 36.24
C ASP A 74 -26.73 10.88 34.75
N ILE A 75 -27.69 11.11 33.84
CA ILE A 75 -27.59 10.63 32.43
C ILE A 75 -27.12 11.73 31.45
N GLN A 76 -26.95 12.98 31.90
CA GLN A 76 -26.66 14.09 31.00
C GLN A 76 -25.21 14.12 30.48
N GLU A 77 -24.25 13.43 31.11
CA GLU A 77 -22.83 13.56 30.72
C GLU A 77 -22.36 12.62 29.59
N SER A 78 -23.05 11.50 29.31
CA SER A 78 -22.52 10.45 28.43
C SER A 78 -23.10 10.41 27.00
N GLU A 79 -24.31 10.92 26.75
CA GLU A 79 -24.91 10.92 25.39
C GLU A 79 -24.67 12.23 24.59
N GLU A 80 -24.28 13.33 25.24
CA GLU A 80 -23.95 14.60 24.56
C GLU A 80 -22.58 14.55 23.84
N HIS A 81 -21.66 13.70 24.31
CA HIS A 81 -20.33 13.53 23.72
C HIS A 81 -20.31 12.78 22.38
N LEU A 82 -21.31 11.93 22.11
CA LEU A 82 -21.41 11.14 20.87
C LEU A 82 -22.13 11.87 19.74
N ARG A 83 -22.76 13.01 20.01
CA ARG A 83 -23.56 13.78 19.05
C ARG A 83 -23.03 15.20 18.83
N ASN A 84 -21.83 15.51 19.30
CA ASN A 84 -21.17 16.78 19.03
C ASN A 84 -20.53 16.75 17.63
N PRO A 85 -21.00 17.56 16.66
CA PRO A 85 -20.45 17.60 15.30
C PRO A 85 -18.95 17.88 15.25
N SER A 86 -18.39 18.55 16.27
CA SER A 86 -16.94 18.82 16.35
C SER A 86 -16.12 17.55 16.55
N VAL A 87 -16.60 16.60 17.37
CA VAL A 87 -15.89 15.34 17.68
C VAL A 87 -15.95 14.39 16.49
N VAL A 88 -17.07 14.39 15.75
CA VAL A 88 -17.20 13.60 14.51
C VAL A 88 -16.28 14.15 13.41
N ALA A 89 -16.22 15.48 13.23
CA ALA A 89 -15.31 16.12 12.28
C ALA A 89 -13.83 15.84 12.62
N GLU A 90 -13.46 15.92 13.91
CA GLU A 90 -12.09 15.63 14.36
C GLU A 90 -11.72 14.14 14.15
N ASN A 91 -12.65 13.21 14.33
CA ASN A 91 -12.42 11.79 14.05
C ASN A 91 -12.26 11.51 12.54
N ILE A 92 -13.04 12.18 11.69
CA ILE A 92 -12.93 12.06 10.23
C ILE A 92 -11.59 12.64 9.75
N GLU A 93 -11.21 13.82 10.25
CA GLU A 93 -9.92 14.45 9.95
C GLU A 93 -8.75 13.56 10.34
N LYS A 94 -8.73 13.02 11.56
CA LYS A 94 -7.69 12.07 12.01
C LYS A 94 -7.63 10.81 11.14
N GLU A 95 -8.76 10.28 10.71
CA GLU A 95 -8.81 9.11 9.82
C GLU A 95 -8.30 9.43 8.41
N LEU A 96 -8.62 10.61 7.87
CA LEU A 96 -8.10 11.10 6.58
C LEU A 96 -6.59 11.33 6.64
N GLU A 97 -6.07 11.94 7.71
CA GLU A 97 -4.64 12.12 7.94
C GLU A 97 -3.91 10.78 8.06
N ARG A 98 -4.50 9.80 8.76
CA ARG A 98 -3.97 8.45 8.85
C ARG A 98 -3.83 7.81 7.46
N LYS A 99 -4.84 7.93 6.61
CA LYS A 99 -4.79 7.44 5.21
C LYS A 99 -3.75 8.17 4.38
N LEU A 100 -3.60 9.50 4.54
CA LEU A 100 -2.56 10.26 3.85
C LEU A 100 -1.17 9.75 4.22
N LYS A 101 -0.91 9.54 5.51
CA LYS A 101 0.36 9.00 5.99
C LYS A 101 0.65 7.60 5.41
N GLU A 102 -0.35 6.72 5.37
CA GLU A 102 -0.21 5.39 4.73
C GLU A 102 0.17 5.50 3.25
N ARG A 103 -0.41 6.45 2.51
CA ARG A 103 -0.08 6.67 1.10
C ARG A 103 1.31 7.26 0.91
N ASP A 104 1.72 8.18 1.77
CA ASP A 104 3.08 8.72 1.74
C ASP A 104 4.13 7.65 2.03
N ASP A 105 3.86 6.75 2.98
CA ASP A 105 4.71 5.59 3.26
C ASP A 105 4.76 4.63 2.05
N GLU A 106 3.63 4.38 1.39
CA GLU A 106 3.59 3.57 0.15
C GLU A 106 4.41 4.23 -0.98
N ILE A 107 4.28 5.54 -1.17
CA ILE A 107 5.05 6.32 -2.15
C ILE A 107 6.55 6.22 -1.86
N LYS A 108 6.94 6.36 -0.59
CA LYS A 108 8.34 6.25 -0.17
C LYS A 108 8.89 4.86 -0.47
N GLN A 109 8.13 3.80 -0.15
CA GLN A 109 8.50 2.42 -0.49
C GLN A 109 8.59 2.20 -2.00
N LEU A 110 7.66 2.73 -2.79
CA LEU A 110 7.67 2.61 -4.25
C LEU A 110 8.85 3.35 -4.88
N LYS A 111 9.19 4.54 -4.40
CA LYS A 111 10.37 5.31 -4.83
C LYS A 111 11.66 4.54 -4.57
N GLU A 112 11.80 3.91 -3.42
CA GLU A 112 12.96 3.07 -3.12
C GLU A 112 13.01 1.81 -4.01
N LYS A 113 11.88 1.13 -4.21
CA LYS A 113 11.79 0.01 -5.17
C LYS A 113 12.19 0.45 -6.58
N LEU A 114 11.77 1.65 -7.01
CA LEU A 114 12.11 2.21 -8.31
C LEU A 114 13.60 2.52 -8.43
N ARG A 115 14.22 3.03 -7.36
CA ARG A 115 15.67 3.27 -7.29
C ARG A 115 16.45 1.98 -7.54
N ILE A 116 16.06 0.88 -6.88
CA ILE A 116 16.71 -0.43 -7.02
C ILE A 116 16.43 -1.04 -8.40
N ALA A 117 15.21 -0.87 -8.92
CA ALA A 117 14.80 -1.44 -10.21
C ALA A 117 15.45 -0.73 -11.42
N ARG A 118 15.76 0.57 -11.33
CA ARG A 118 16.39 1.31 -12.43
C ARG A 118 17.79 0.75 -12.71
N PHE A 119 17.99 0.32 -13.95
CA PHE A 119 19.31 -0.05 -14.45
C PHE A 119 20.19 1.21 -14.55
N GLY A 120 21.28 1.23 -13.80
CA GLY A 120 22.20 2.37 -13.73
C GLY A 120 23.12 2.30 -12.53
N VAL A 121 24.20 3.06 -12.55
CA VAL A 121 25.26 3.03 -11.52
C VAL A 121 24.71 3.41 -10.13
N CYS A 122 23.73 4.30 -10.06
CA CYS A 122 23.15 4.78 -8.80
C CYS A 122 22.52 3.68 -7.93
N ARG A 123 22.16 2.52 -8.51
CA ARG A 123 21.63 1.38 -7.72
C ARG A 123 22.70 0.72 -6.86
N PHE A 124 23.97 0.88 -7.23
CA PHE A 124 25.12 0.32 -6.54
C PHE A 124 25.80 1.34 -5.62
N SER A 125 25.11 2.43 -5.25
CA SER A 125 25.71 3.51 -4.46
C SER A 125 26.29 3.08 -3.12
N ASN A 126 25.86 1.92 -2.61
CA ASN A 126 26.28 1.36 -1.34
C ASN A 126 27.15 0.10 -1.50
N ASP A 127 27.52 -0.27 -2.73
CA ASP A 127 28.29 -1.47 -3.07
C ASP A 127 29.49 -1.09 -3.94
N ASP A 128 30.59 -0.75 -3.27
CA ASP A 128 31.82 -0.29 -3.93
C ASP A 128 32.43 -1.34 -4.86
N ALA A 129 32.22 -2.65 -4.57
CA ALA A 129 32.67 -3.72 -5.46
C ALA A 129 31.91 -3.68 -6.79
N MET A 130 30.59 -3.47 -6.75
CA MET A 130 29.78 -3.31 -7.96
C MET A 130 30.05 -2.01 -8.70
N ILE A 131 30.41 -0.93 -7.99
CA ILE A 131 30.86 0.32 -8.62
C ILE A 131 32.19 0.12 -9.36
N MET A 132 33.17 -0.50 -8.71
CA MET A 132 34.46 -0.80 -9.32
C MET A 132 34.30 -1.71 -10.55
N PHE A 133 33.49 -2.76 -10.43
CA PHE A 133 33.20 -3.65 -11.55
C PHE A 133 32.54 -2.92 -12.73
N SER A 134 31.56 -2.05 -12.46
CA SER A 134 30.73 -1.44 -13.52
C SER A 134 31.35 -0.18 -14.13
N THR A 135 32.20 0.53 -13.39
CA THR A 135 32.69 1.87 -13.77
C THR A 135 34.20 2.04 -13.69
N GLY A 136 34.91 1.13 -13.01
CA GLY A 136 36.35 1.25 -12.74
C GLY A 136 36.72 2.16 -11.55
N PHE A 137 35.77 2.88 -10.95
CA PHE A 137 36.02 3.71 -9.77
C PHE A 137 35.97 2.88 -8.49
N SER A 138 36.85 3.16 -7.53
CA SER A 138 36.90 2.40 -6.27
C SER A 138 35.72 2.65 -5.32
N THR A 139 35.04 3.80 -5.44
CA THR A 139 33.87 4.13 -4.61
C THR A 139 32.81 4.89 -5.40
N TYR A 140 31.55 4.82 -4.95
CA TYR A 140 30.47 5.62 -5.54
C TYR A 140 30.73 7.13 -5.45
N ALA A 141 31.37 7.59 -4.38
CA ALA A 141 31.68 9.02 -4.18
C ALA A 141 32.65 9.56 -5.26
N LEU A 142 33.67 8.78 -5.62
CA LEU A 142 34.62 9.16 -6.68
C LEU A 142 33.96 9.19 -8.06
N PHE A 143 33.12 8.19 -8.35
CA PHE A 143 32.30 8.19 -9.56
C PHE A 143 31.40 9.42 -9.62
N LEU A 144 30.72 9.76 -8.53
CA LEU A 144 29.81 10.90 -8.46
C LEU A 144 30.54 12.22 -8.66
N ALA A 145 31.73 12.40 -8.06
CA ALA A 145 32.55 13.60 -8.25
C ALA A 145 33.01 13.76 -9.70
N PHE A 146 33.41 12.67 -10.37
CA PHE A 146 33.71 12.69 -11.79
C PHE A 146 32.47 13.03 -12.62
N PHE A 147 31.33 12.41 -12.33
CA PHE A 147 30.08 12.66 -13.04
C PHE A 147 29.64 14.12 -12.90
N THR A 148 29.66 14.70 -11.69
CA THR A 148 29.28 16.11 -11.46
C THR A 148 30.19 17.07 -12.21
N TYR A 149 31.48 16.75 -12.34
CA TYR A 149 32.43 17.52 -13.15
C TYR A 149 32.07 17.48 -14.65
N VAL A 150 31.70 16.32 -15.19
CA VAL A 150 31.38 16.15 -16.62
C VAL A 150 29.93 16.57 -16.97
N GLN A 151 29.02 16.57 -15.99
CA GLN A 151 27.58 16.77 -16.17
C GLN A 151 27.21 18.04 -16.97
N PRO A 152 27.81 19.22 -16.74
CA PRO A 152 27.47 20.42 -17.50
C PRO A 152 27.78 20.29 -19.00
N ALA A 153 28.90 19.65 -19.34
CA ALA A 153 29.30 19.41 -20.72
C ALA A 153 28.35 18.40 -21.40
N ALA A 154 28.00 17.31 -20.71
CA ALA A 154 27.04 16.31 -21.20
C ALA A 154 25.65 16.90 -21.42
N ASN A 155 25.18 17.76 -20.50
CA ASN A 155 23.89 18.44 -20.62
C ASN A 155 23.85 19.43 -21.80
N SER A 156 24.95 20.11 -22.08
CA SER A 156 25.07 21.00 -23.25
C SER A 156 24.91 20.23 -24.57
N VAL A 157 25.56 19.06 -24.68
CA VAL A 157 25.43 18.16 -25.84
C VAL A 157 24.01 17.60 -25.96
N THR A 158 23.38 17.25 -24.83
CA THR A 158 22.02 16.70 -24.79
C THR A 158 20.98 17.77 -25.15
N SER A 159 21.17 19.02 -24.72
CA SER A 159 20.34 20.18 -25.08
C SER A 159 20.30 20.41 -26.60
N TYR A 160 21.40 20.13 -27.31
CA TYR A 160 21.44 20.23 -28.77
C TYR A 160 20.48 19.24 -29.46
N TYR A 161 20.32 18.04 -28.92
CA TYR A 161 19.40 17.02 -29.45
C TYR A 161 17.93 17.30 -29.11
N TYR A 162 17.62 17.81 -27.92
CA TYR A 162 16.23 18.07 -27.50
C TYR A 162 15.70 19.47 -27.85
N LYS A 163 16.57 20.47 -28.11
CA LYS A 163 16.13 21.79 -28.64
C LYS A 163 15.34 21.69 -29.94
N ALA A 164 15.59 20.65 -30.75
CA ALA A 164 14.80 20.36 -31.96
C ALA A 164 13.37 19.87 -31.65
N ILE A 165 13.16 19.22 -30.50
CA ILE A 165 11.86 18.66 -30.08
C ILE A 165 11.05 19.72 -29.29
N ASP A 166 11.72 20.55 -28.48
CA ASP A 166 11.07 21.61 -27.71
C ASP A 166 10.51 22.73 -28.60
N THR A 167 11.14 23.01 -29.74
CA THR A 167 10.65 24.02 -30.70
C THR A 167 9.29 23.61 -31.30
N ILE A 168 9.01 22.30 -31.42
CA ILE A 168 7.72 21.76 -31.85
C ILE A 168 6.69 21.88 -30.72
N ASN A 169 7.06 21.56 -29.47
CA ASN A 169 6.15 21.65 -28.32
C ASN A 169 5.80 23.10 -27.92
N LEU A 170 6.73 24.04 -28.07
CA LEU A 170 6.50 25.48 -27.84
C LEU A 170 5.52 26.10 -28.85
N SER A 171 5.36 25.50 -30.03
CA SER A 171 4.37 25.95 -31.01
C SER A 171 2.94 25.52 -30.68
N VAL A 172 2.75 24.47 -29.86
CA VAL A 172 1.45 23.97 -29.40
C VAL A 172 0.95 24.73 -28.16
N SER A 173 1.86 25.23 -27.32
CA SER A 173 1.50 25.98 -26.11
C SER A 173 1.18 27.47 -26.35
N ARG A 174 1.47 28.01 -27.54
CA ARG A 174 1.28 29.44 -27.86
C ARG A 174 -0.11 29.80 -28.38
N GLN A 175 -1.03 28.83 -28.49
CA GLN A 175 -2.45 29.07 -28.80
C GLN A 175 -3.36 29.08 -27.56
N ARG A 176 -2.81 29.06 -26.34
CA ARG A 176 -3.59 29.06 -25.10
C ARG A 176 -3.13 30.15 -24.13
N THR A 177 -3.23 31.40 -24.54
CA THR A 177 -3.27 32.54 -23.61
C THR A 177 -4.20 33.60 -24.19
N MET A 178 -5.48 33.60 -23.82
CA MET A 178 -6.36 34.79 -23.82
C MET A 178 -7.62 34.46 -23.01
N SER A 179 -7.53 34.57 -21.68
CA SER A 179 -8.62 34.99 -20.78
C SER A 179 -8.13 34.90 -19.34
N GLU A 180 -7.18 35.77 -18.98
CA GLU A 180 -7.04 36.25 -17.61
C GLU A 180 -7.44 37.72 -17.68
N GLU A 181 -8.64 38.03 -17.20
CA GLU A 181 -9.03 39.32 -16.61
C GLU A 181 -10.50 39.21 -16.18
N GLN A 182 -10.80 39.72 -14.98
CA GLN A 182 -12.08 39.71 -14.25
C GLN A 182 -12.32 38.38 -13.48
N GLU A 183 -12.45 38.35 -12.16
CA GLU A 183 -13.16 39.28 -11.27
C GLU A 183 -12.43 39.45 -9.92
N GLU A 184 -12.02 40.70 -9.64
CA GLU A 184 -12.18 41.26 -8.31
C GLU A 184 -13.68 41.48 -8.10
N ASP A 185 -14.29 40.73 -7.17
CA ASP A 185 -15.41 41.18 -6.34
C ASP A 185 -15.94 39.98 -5.52
N ILE A 186 -15.29 39.67 -4.41
CA ILE A 186 -15.96 39.03 -3.26
C ILE A 186 -15.42 39.65 -1.97
N GLN A 187 -15.67 40.96 -1.80
CA GLN A 187 -15.72 41.62 -0.50
C GLN A 187 -17.18 41.73 -0.04
N GLU A 188 -17.91 40.61 -0.06
CA GLU A 188 -19.25 40.53 0.54
C GLU A 188 -19.60 39.14 1.11
N SER A 189 -18.64 38.21 1.19
CA SER A 189 -18.88 36.85 1.74
C SER A 189 -18.20 36.56 3.09
N GLU A 190 -17.45 37.52 3.65
CA GLU A 190 -16.70 37.33 4.91
C GLU A 190 -17.60 37.18 6.16
N GLU A 191 -18.91 37.43 6.04
CA GLU A 191 -19.85 37.25 7.15
C GLU A 191 -20.52 35.86 7.17
N HIS A 192 -20.45 35.09 6.08
CA HIS A 192 -20.92 33.68 6.05
C HIS A 192 -19.81 32.66 6.34
N LEU A 193 -18.54 33.09 6.43
CA LEU A 193 -17.37 32.26 6.72
C LEU A 193 -17.17 31.98 8.23
N ARG A 194 -18.25 32.09 9.02
CA ARG A 194 -18.24 31.86 10.47
C ARG A 194 -19.17 30.72 10.90
N ASN A 195 -19.52 29.85 9.95
CA ASN A 195 -20.23 28.62 10.25
C ASN A 195 -19.24 27.44 10.30
N PRO A 196 -18.99 26.82 11.47
CA PRO A 196 -18.04 25.71 11.64
C PRO A 196 -18.30 24.54 10.68
N SER A 197 -19.55 24.35 10.25
CA SER A 197 -19.94 23.33 9.26
C SER A 197 -19.30 23.53 7.88
N VAL A 198 -19.15 24.77 7.42
CA VAL A 198 -18.62 25.08 6.07
C VAL A 198 -17.09 24.95 6.04
N VAL A 199 -16.44 25.31 7.15
CA VAL A 199 -14.98 25.16 7.30
C VAL A 199 -14.60 23.68 7.36
N ALA A 200 -15.35 22.86 8.11
CA ALA A 200 -15.14 21.42 8.17
C ALA A 200 -15.32 20.75 6.79
N GLU A 201 -16.36 21.14 6.03
CA GLU A 201 -16.61 20.61 4.69
C GLU A 201 -15.51 21.00 3.68
N ASN A 202 -14.96 22.21 3.79
CA ASN A 202 -13.84 22.65 2.94
C ASN A 202 -12.54 21.92 3.27
N ILE A 203 -12.28 21.64 4.55
CA ILE A 203 -11.11 20.86 4.99
C ILE A 203 -11.23 19.40 4.52
N GLU A 204 -12.42 18.80 4.64
CA GLU A 204 -12.69 17.44 4.14
C GLU A 204 -12.45 17.34 2.63
N LYS A 205 -13.00 18.28 1.83
CA LYS A 205 -12.76 18.33 0.38
C LYS A 205 -11.29 18.48 0.01
N GLU A 206 -10.55 19.32 0.76
CA GLU A 206 -9.12 19.52 0.53
C GLU A 206 -8.29 18.26 0.88
N LEU A 207 -8.62 17.57 1.97
CA LEU A 207 -8.00 16.30 2.34
C LEU A 207 -8.29 15.19 1.31
N GLU A 208 -9.53 15.10 0.81
CA GLU A 208 -9.90 14.18 -0.27
C GLU A 208 -9.14 14.47 -1.57
N ARG A 209 -8.98 15.75 -1.92
CA ARG A 209 -8.18 16.18 -3.07
C ARG A 209 -6.73 15.68 -2.94
N LYS A 210 -6.10 15.87 -1.78
CA LYS A 210 -4.74 15.38 -1.51
C LYS A 210 -4.64 13.86 -1.58
N LEU A 211 -5.63 13.13 -1.09
CA LEU A 211 -5.65 11.66 -1.19
C LEU A 211 -5.67 11.20 -2.66
N LYS A 212 -6.50 11.84 -3.49
CA LYS A 212 -6.57 11.54 -4.92
C LYS A 212 -5.24 11.81 -5.62
N GLU A 213 -4.57 12.91 -5.31
CA GLU A 213 -3.23 13.21 -5.85
C GLU A 213 -2.19 12.15 -5.47
N ARG A 214 -2.16 11.72 -4.20
CA ARG A 214 -1.24 10.66 -3.74
C ARG A 214 -1.56 9.32 -4.42
N ASP A 215 -2.83 8.98 -4.59
CA ASP A 215 -3.26 7.77 -5.30
C ASP A 215 -2.83 7.80 -6.77
N ASP A 216 -2.92 8.96 -7.44
CA ASP A 216 -2.44 9.12 -8.81
C ASP A 216 -0.92 9.06 -8.90
N GLU A 217 -0.18 9.61 -7.92
CA GLU A 217 1.27 9.44 -7.81
C GLU A 217 1.66 7.96 -7.63
N ILE A 218 0.94 7.22 -6.79
CA ILE A 218 1.13 5.78 -6.60
C ILE A 218 0.92 5.01 -7.91
N LYS A 219 -0.15 5.33 -8.67
CA LYS A 219 -0.39 4.71 -9.99
C LYS A 219 0.76 4.99 -10.96
N GLN A 220 1.20 6.25 -11.04
CA GLN A 220 2.33 6.63 -11.89
C GLN A 220 3.63 5.94 -11.48
N LEU A 221 3.91 5.83 -10.17
CA LEU A 221 5.09 5.13 -9.65
C LEU A 221 5.04 3.64 -9.94
N LYS A 222 3.88 2.99 -9.80
CA LYS A 222 3.68 1.58 -10.16
C LYS A 222 3.94 1.33 -11.64
N GLU A 223 3.48 2.22 -12.52
CA GLU A 223 3.77 2.10 -13.96
C GLU A 223 5.25 2.34 -14.28
N LYS A 224 5.88 3.35 -13.68
CA LYS A 224 7.33 3.56 -13.79
C LYS A 224 8.11 2.33 -13.31
N LEU A 225 7.67 1.69 -12.23
CA LEU A 225 8.29 0.48 -11.70
C LEU A 225 8.12 -0.72 -12.65
N ARG A 226 6.95 -0.86 -13.28
CA ARG A 226 6.67 -1.89 -14.29
C ARG A 226 7.66 -1.81 -15.46
N ILE A 227 7.99 -0.60 -15.92
CA ILE A 227 8.93 -0.37 -17.02
C ILE A 227 10.40 -0.44 -16.54
N ALA A 228 10.70 0.02 -15.33
CA ALA A 228 12.06 0.00 -14.79
C ALA A 228 12.57 -1.42 -14.56
N ARG A 229 11.72 -2.33 -14.07
CA ARG A 229 12.11 -3.72 -13.81
C ARG A 229 12.47 -4.42 -15.12
N PHE A 230 13.69 -4.94 -15.21
CA PHE A 230 14.08 -5.77 -16.34
C PHE A 230 13.28 -7.09 -16.29
N GLY A 231 12.54 -7.35 -17.36
CA GLY A 231 11.65 -8.48 -17.50
C GLY A 231 10.90 -8.35 -18.82
N VAL A 232 10.20 -9.41 -19.23
CA VAL A 232 9.61 -9.44 -20.56
C VAL A 232 8.48 -8.42 -20.72
N CYS A 233 7.74 -8.15 -19.63
CA CYS A 233 6.62 -7.22 -19.65
C CYS A 233 7.01 -5.80 -20.07
N ARG A 234 8.26 -5.38 -19.83
CA ARG A 234 8.82 -4.09 -20.28
C ARG A 234 8.80 -3.95 -21.80
N PHE A 235 8.94 -5.06 -22.52
CA PHE A 235 9.05 -5.12 -23.97
C PHE A 235 7.75 -5.63 -24.62
N SER A 236 6.65 -5.73 -23.87
CA SER A 236 5.38 -6.27 -24.37
C SER A 236 4.79 -5.51 -25.58
N ASN A 237 5.14 -4.23 -25.74
CA ASN A 237 4.73 -3.39 -26.86
C ASN A 237 5.85 -3.15 -27.89
N ASP A 238 7.01 -3.80 -27.73
CA ASP A 238 8.19 -3.62 -28.58
C ASP A 238 8.65 -4.98 -29.11
N ASP A 239 8.05 -5.36 -30.24
CA ASP A 239 8.35 -6.62 -30.92
C ASP A 239 9.81 -6.70 -31.39
N ALA A 240 10.47 -5.56 -31.66
CA ALA A 240 11.88 -5.55 -32.03
C ALA A 240 12.77 -5.96 -30.84
N MET A 241 12.45 -5.48 -29.63
CA MET A 241 13.14 -5.90 -28.42
C MET A 241 12.83 -7.35 -28.03
N ILE A 242 11.60 -7.82 -28.24
CA ILE A 242 11.25 -9.23 -28.08
C ILE A 242 12.05 -10.10 -29.04
N MET A 243 12.09 -9.74 -30.33
CA MET A 243 12.91 -10.42 -31.32
C MET A 243 14.36 -10.43 -30.88
N PHE A 244 14.91 -9.29 -30.48
CA PHE A 244 16.30 -9.15 -30.05
C PHE A 244 16.67 -10.14 -28.93
N TYR A 245 15.94 -10.12 -27.80
CA TYR A 245 16.27 -10.92 -26.62
C TYR A 245 15.84 -12.39 -26.70
N THR A 246 14.68 -12.66 -27.31
CA THR A 246 14.05 -13.99 -27.25
C THR A 246 14.15 -14.78 -28.54
N GLY A 247 14.25 -14.08 -29.68
CA GLY A 247 14.22 -14.68 -31.02
C GLY A 247 12.82 -14.86 -31.60
N PHE A 248 11.76 -14.62 -30.83
CA PHE A 248 10.39 -14.60 -31.34
C PHE A 248 10.09 -13.27 -32.03
N SER A 249 9.42 -13.30 -33.17
CA SER A 249 9.14 -12.08 -33.94
C SER A 249 8.13 -11.15 -33.28
N THR A 250 7.27 -11.65 -32.40
CA THR A 250 6.30 -10.83 -31.67
C THR A 250 6.14 -11.31 -30.23
N TYR A 251 5.69 -10.40 -29.36
CA TYR A 251 5.33 -10.74 -27.97
C TYR A 251 4.26 -11.83 -27.89
N ALA A 252 3.30 -11.82 -28.83
CA ALA A 252 2.23 -12.81 -28.89
C ALA A 252 2.76 -14.24 -29.14
N LEU A 253 3.74 -14.41 -30.03
CA LEU A 253 4.35 -15.72 -30.29
C LEU A 253 5.17 -16.20 -29.10
N PHE A 254 5.92 -15.29 -28.46
CA PHE A 254 6.60 -15.60 -27.21
C PHE A 254 5.61 -16.06 -26.13
N LEU A 255 4.48 -15.37 -25.98
CA LEU A 255 3.46 -15.71 -24.98
C LEU A 255 2.81 -17.07 -25.28
N ALA A 256 2.51 -17.36 -26.55
CA ALA A 256 1.98 -18.66 -26.97
C ALA A 256 2.95 -19.80 -26.62
N PHE A 257 4.25 -19.61 -26.89
CA PHE A 257 5.28 -20.56 -26.49
C PHE A 257 5.36 -20.71 -24.97
N PHE A 258 5.32 -19.59 -24.22
CA PHE A 258 5.30 -19.64 -22.76
C PHE A 258 4.11 -20.45 -22.24
N THR A 259 2.90 -20.23 -22.74
CA THR A 259 1.71 -20.99 -22.36
C THR A 259 1.86 -22.48 -22.61
N TYR A 260 2.54 -22.87 -23.69
CA TYR A 260 2.84 -24.27 -23.99
C TYR A 260 3.79 -24.91 -22.96
N VAL A 261 4.89 -24.23 -22.58
CA VAL A 261 5.88 -24.77 -21.63
C VAL A 261 5.52 -24.57 -20.16
N GLN A 262 4.61 -23.64 -19.86
CA GLN A 262 4.25 -23.25 -18.49
C GLN A 262 3.79 -24.41 -17.60
N PRO A 263 2.99 -25.40 -18.06
CA PRO A 263 2.60 -26.55 -17.24
C PRO A 263 3.80 -27.39 -16.79
N ALA A 264 4.76 -27.62 -17.69
CA ALA A 264 6.00 -28.33 -17.36
C ALA A 264 6.90 -27.52 -16.42
N ALA A 265 7.01 -26.20 -16.64
CA ALA A 265 7.76 -25.33 -15.74
C ALA A 265 7.14 -25.25 -14.33
N ASN A 266 5.81 -25.39 -14.24
CA ASN A 266 5.11 -25.40 -12.96
C ASN A 266 5.36 -26.67 -12.14
N SER A 267 5.44 -27.83 -12.80
CA SER A 267 5.65 -29.13 -12.13
C SER A 267 7.10 -29.35 -11.68
N VAL A 268 8.06 -28.65 -12.30
CA VAL A 268 9.47 -28.70 -11.88
C VAL A 268 9.69 -27.77 -10.69
N THR A 269 9.57 -28.30 -9.48
CA THR A 269 10.21 -27.71 -8.29
C THR A 269 11.72 -27.79 -8.50
N SER A 270 12.40 -26.63 -8.41
CA SER A 270 13.85 -26.45 -8.63
C SER A 270 14.64 -27.73 -8.34
N TYR A 271 15.13 -28.38 -9.41
CA TYR A 271 15.78 -29.70 -9.33
C TYR A 271 16.93 -29.75 -8.31
N TYR A 272 17.64 -28.62 -8.14
CA TYR A 272 18.71 -28.45 -7.16
C TYR A 272 18.27 -28.70 -5.69
N TYR A 273 16.99 -28.49 -5.36
CA TYR A 273 16.45 -28.70 -4.02
C TYR A 273 15.77 -30.06 -3.83
N LYS A 274 15.41 -30.77 -4.91
CA LYS A 274 14.87 -32.14 -4.80
C LYS A 274 15.86 -33.11 -4.13
N ALA A 275 17.17 -32.85 -4.21
CA ALA A 275 18.20 -33.63 -3.53
C ALA A 275 18.39 -33.28 -2.04
N ILE A 276 17.89 -32.12 -1.58
CA ILE A 276 18.06 -31.60 -0.21
C ILE A 276 16.75 -31.72 0.60
N ASP A 277 15.60 -31.67 -0.07
CA ASP A 277 14.27 -31.73 0.56
C ASP A 277 13.92 -33.09 1.17
N THR A 278 14.73 -34.14 0.94
CA THR A 278 14.64 -35.40 1.70
C THR A 278 14.91 -35.21 3.20
N ILE A 279 15.45 -34.05 3.63
CA ILE A 279 15.80 -33.78 5.02
C ILE A 279 14.83 -32.79 5.71
N ASN A 280 14.08 -31.96 4.96
CA ASN A 280 13.21 -30.93 5.56
C ASN A 280 11.89 -30.72 4.80
N LEU A 281 10.90 -31.59 5.04
CA LEU A 281 9.50 -31.30 4.70
C LEU A 281 8.96 -30.23 5.65
N SER A 282 8.98 -28.93 5.29
CA SER A 282 8.04 -27.94 5.86
C SER A 282 8.09 -26.51 5.32
N VAL A 283 8.94 -26.13 4.35
CA VAL A 283 8.84 -24.80 3.74
C VAL A 283 9.16 -24.88 2.26
N SER A 284 8.15 -25.04 1.40
CA SER A 284 8.33 -24.80 -0.04
C SER A 284 8.76 -23.33 -0.21
N ARG A 285 10.05 -23.10 -0.46
CA ARG A 285 10.60 -21.75 -0.66
C ARG A 285 9.85 -21.08 -1.82
N GLN A 286 9.13 -20.00 -1.54
CA GLN A 286 8.37 -19.26 -2.55
C GLN A 286 9.28 -18.85 -3.72
N ARG A 287 8.78 -18.94 -4.95
CA ARG A 287 9.53 -18.53 -6.15
C ARG A 287 9.87 -17.04 -6.05
N THR A 288 11.15 -16.71 -6.13
CA THR A 288 11.63 -15.32 -6.06
C THR A 288 11.39 -14.53 -7.35
N MET A 289 11.05 -15.20 -8.45
CA MET A 289 10.84 -14.62 -9.78
C MET A 289 9.60 -15.22 -10.44
N VAL A 290 8.94 -14.44 -11.31
CA VAL A 290 7.80 -14.91 -12.10
C VAL A 290 8.31 -15.81 -13.22
N LEU A 291 7.65 -16.95 -13.46
CA LEU A 291 8.08 -17.95 -14.45
C LEU A 291 8.36 -17.38 -15.85
N ILE A 292 7.54 -16.45 -16.31
CA ILE A 292 7.71 -15.84 -17.64
C ILE A 292 9.02 -15.04 -17.74
N ASP A 293 9.43 -14.38 -16.64
CA ASP A 293 10.70 -13.66 -16.55
C ASP A 293 11.88 -14.63 -16.41
N GLU A 294 11.67 -15.81 -15.81
CA GLU A 294 12.69 -16.88 -15.77
C GLU A 294 12.94 -17.47 -17.17
N LEU A 295 11.89 -17.74 -17.95
CA LEU A 295 12.01 -18.14 -19.35
C LEU A 295 12.71 -17.05 -20.17
N PHE A 296 12.31 -15.79 -19.98
CA PHE A 296 12.94 -14.65 -20.64
C PHE A 296 14.43 -14.56 -20.31
N MET A 297 14.83 -14.74 -19.05
CA MET A 297 16.24 -14.81 -18.63
C MET A 297 16.99 -15.95 -19.33
N PHE A 298 16.38 -17.13 -19.40
CA PHE A 298 16.96 -18.28 -20.10
C PHE A 298 17.17 -17.98 -21.59
N LEU A 299 16.19 -17.40 -22.27
CA LEU A 299 16.32 -17.05 -23.69
C LEU A 299 17.37 -15.95 -23.94
N CYS A 300 17.47 -14.95 -23.05
CA CYS A 300 18.55 -13.97 -23.10
C CYS A 300 19.93 -14.65 -23.08
N ARG A 301 20.10 -15.70 -22.28
CA ARG A 301 21.34 -16.49 -22.23
C ARG A 301 21.51 -17.37 -23.46
N PHE A 302 20.45 -18.05 -23.88
CA PHE A 302 20.46 -19.06 -24.93
C PHE A 302 20.71 -18.44 -26.30
N LYS A 303 20.01 -17.34 -26.61
CA LYS A 303 20.10 -16.66 -27.90
C LYS A 303 21.25 -15.66 -27.95
N TYR A 304 21.32 -14.77 -26.96
CA TYR A 304 22.21 -13.62 -27.00
C TYR A 304 23.53 -13.85 -26.23
N GLY A 305 23.62 -14.91 -25.44
CA GLY A 305 24.86 -15.26 -24.75
C GLY A 305 25.20 -14.36 -23.55
N LEU A 306 24.22 -13.68 -22.94
CA LEU A 306 24.49 -12.82 -21.77
C LEU A 306 25.14 -13.61 -20.63
N PHE A 307 26.20 -13.06 -20.03
CA PHE A 307 26.87 -13.68 -18.89
C PHE A 307 25.97 -13.75 -17.64
N GLU A 308 26.19 -14.74 -16.78
CA GLU A 308 25.39 -14.93 -15.57
C GLU A 308 25.47 -13.72 -14.63
N GLN A 309 26.63 -13.07 -14.55
CA GLN A 309 26.83 -11.85 -13.78
C GLN A 309 26.00 -10.67 -14.31
N ASP A 310 25.90 -10.54 -15.64
CA ASP A 310 25.09 -9.48 -16.27
C ASP A 310 23.59 -9.77 -16.10
N LEU A 311 23.16 -11.03 -16.21
CA LEU A 311 21.79 -11.43 -15.92
C LEU A 311 21.43 -11.20 -14.45
N ALA A 312 22.35 -11.52 -13.52
CA ALA A 312 22.18 -11.28 -12.10
C ALA A 312 21.96 -9.78 -11.82
N CYS A 313 22.78 -8.95 -12.44
CA CYS A 313 22.66 -7.51 -12.44
C CYS A 313 21.32 -7.04 -13.00
N ARG A 314 20.93 -7.47 -14.21
CA ARG A 314 19.70 -6.99 -14.87
C ARG A 314 18.44 -7.36 -14.11
N PHE A 315 18.34 -8.61 -13.69
CA PHE A 315 17.16 -9.13 -12.99
C PHE A 315 17.17 -8.88 -11.48
N ASN A 316 18.22 -8.25 -10.95
CA ASN A 316 18.41 -7.97 -9.54
C ASN A 316 18.27 -9.23 -8.66
N VAL A 317 19.00 -10.28 -9.04
CA VAL A 317 19.06 -11.55 -8.30
C VAL A 317 20.51 -11.97 -8.14
N HIS A 318 20.79 -12.79 -7.13
CA HIS A 318 22.15 -13.31 -6.93
C HIS A 318 22.57 -14.21 -8.10
N VAL A 319 23.86 -14.21 -8.47
CA VAL A 319 24.42 -15.01 -9.59
C VAL A 319 24.08 -16.49 -9.44
N SER A 320 24.18 -17.03 -8.22
CA SER A 320 23.78 -18.41 -7.92
C SER A 320 22.30 -18.70 -8.21
N THR A 321 21.41 -17.70 -8.12
CA THR A 321 20.01 -17.84 -8.53
C THR A 321 19.89 -17.93 -10.05
N VAL A 322 20.62 -17.08 -10.79
CA VAL A 322 20.66 -17.13 -12.26
C VAL A 322 21.11 -18.51 -12.73
N SER A 323 22.24 -19.00 -12.22
CA SER A 323 22.81 -20.30 -12.59
C SER A 323 21.79 -21.43 -12.41
N ARG A 324 21.12 -21.49 -11.26
CA ARG A 324 20.08 -22.50 -10.98
C ARG A 324 18.88 -22.38 -11.91
N LYS A 325 18.47 -21.16 -12.27
CA LYS A 325 17.37 -20.92 -13.21
C LYS A 325 17.74 -21.37 -14.61
N LEU A 326 18.94 -21.02 -15.10
CA LEU A 326 19.42 -21.45 -16.40
C LEU A 326 19.45 -22.98 -16.50
N ILE A 327 19.98 -23.69 -15.51
CA ILE A 327 20.00 -25.16 -15.48
C ILE A 327 18.58 -25.74 -15.50
N THR A 328 17.70 -25.22 -14.65
CA THR A 328 16.31 -25.70 -14.56
C THR A 328 15.58 -25.54 -15.89
N TRP A 329 15.73 -24.38 -16.55
CA TRP A 329 15.10 -24.11 -17.84
C TRP A 329 15.73 -24.87 -19.00
N SER A 330 17.04 -25.14 -18.99
CA SER A 330 17.67 -26.06 -19.96
C SER A 330 17.03 -27.44 -19.91
N ILE A 331 16.77 -27.97 -18.72
CA ILE A 331 16.14 -29.28 -18.52
C ILE A 331 14.68 -29.26 -19.02
N ILE A 332 13.90 -28.26 -18.61
CA ILE A 332 12.51 -28.10 -19.08
C ILE A 332 12.46 -28.03 -20.61
N PHE A 333 13.36 -27.25 -21.22
CA PHE A 333 13.41 -27.09 -22.66
C PHE A 333 13.71 -28.40 -23.39
N VAL A 334 14.68 -29.19 -22.90
CA VAL A 334 14.97 -30.52 -23.45
C VAL A 334 13.76 -31.45 -23.32
N PHE A 335 13.08 -31.49 -22.18
CA PHE A 335 11.88 -32.33 -22.01
C PHE A 335 10.67 -31.88 -22.83
N CYS A 336 10.56 -30.59 -23.18
CA CYS A 336 9.46 -30.08 -23.99
C CYS A 336 9.72 -30.18 -25.51
N THR A 337 10.97 -30.38 -25.93
CA THR A 337 11.38 -30.42 -27.34
C THR A 337 11.84 -31.79 -27.82
N GLY A 338 12.01 -32.75 -26.90
CA GLY A 338 12.44 -34.12 -27.16
C GLY A 338 11.30 -35.13 -27.19
#